data_AF-A0A200PMD1-F1
#
_entry.id   AF-A0A200PMD1-F1
#
_cell.length_a   1.000
_cell.length_b   1.000
_cell.length_c   1.000
_cell.angle_alpha   90.00
_cell.angle_beta   90.00
_cell.angle_gamma   90.00
#
_symmetry.space_group_name_H-M   'P 1'
#
loop_
_entity.id
_entity.type
_entity.pdbx_description
1 polymer ?
#
loop_
_entity_poly.entity_id
_entity_poly.type
_entity_poly.pdbx_seq_one_letter_code
_entity_poly.pdbx_strand_id
1 'polypeptide(L)'
;MVNLFMYLYVSSFTLEKATVPLLVIQHTAKVRYAKGPWTPESMGDYASGTNHVLPTYGYSRMYSGVSLDSFLKFITVQSLTEEGLRMLGPHVVKMAEVEGLEAHKRAVTLRLQDIEARLPV
;
A
#
# COMPACT_ATOMS: atom_id res chain seq x y z
N MET A 1 -22.51 -0.96 12.99
CA MET A 1 -22.49 -2.45 13.10
C MET A 1 -21.71 -3.13 11.97
N VAL A 2 -21.89 -2.79 10.69
CA VAL A 2 -21.19 -3.46 9.57
C VAL A 2 -19.66 -3.45 9.70
N ASN A 3 -19.04 -2.31 10.03
CA ASN A 3 -17.59 -2.20 10.26
C ASN A 3 -17.12 -2.80 11.60
N LEU A 4 -18.04 -3.16 12.51
CA LEU A 4 -17.74 -3.72 13.84
C LEU A 4 -17.74 -5.25 13.84
N PHE A 5 -18.63 -5.88 13.05
CA PHE A 5 -18.74 -7.33 12.95
C PHE A 5 -17.87 -7.94 11.84
N MET A 6 -17.28 -7.11 10.96
CA MET A 6 -16.10 -7.44 10.14
C MET A 6 -16.29 -8.70 9.31
N TYR A 7 -17.41 -8.74 8.59
CA TYR A 7 -17.81 -9.88 7.78
C TYR A 7 -16.84 -10.13 6.62
N LEU A 8 -16.70 -11.41 6.25
CA LEU A 8 -16.00 -11.83 5.03
C LEU A 8 -16.69 -11.26 3.78
N TYR A 9 -18.02 -11.21 3.83
CA TYR A 9 -18.86 -10.67 2.79
C TYR A 9 -19.82 -9.63 3.36
N VAL A 10 -19.97 -8.51 2.66
CA VAL A 10 -21.05 -7.56 2.93
C VAL A 10 -21.98 -7.53 1.73
N SER A 11 -23.24 -7.89 1.96
CA SER A 11 -24.35 -7.64 1.03
C SER A 11 -25.06 -6.35 1.39
N SER A 12 -25.26 -5.48 0.41
CA SER A 12 -26.30 -4.44 0.48
C SER A 12 -27.54 -4.96 -0.26
N PHE A 13 -28.49 -5.54 0.46
CA PHE A 13 -29.81 -5.88 -0.08
C PHE A 13 -30.81 -4.82 0.39
N THR A 14 -31.35 -4.01 -0.52
CA THR A 14 -32.56 -3.23 -0.22
C THR A 14 -33.47 -3.20 -1.43
N LEU A 15 -34.73 -3.60 -1.20
CA LEU A 15 -35.81 -3.49 -2.18
C LEU A 15 -36.21 -2.04 -2.44
N GLU A 16 -36.00 -1.12 -1.50
CA GLU A 16 -36.20 0.32 -1.69
C GLU A 16 -35.59 1.06 -0.47
N LYS A 17 -34.76 2.09 -0.69
CA LYS A 17 -34.45 3.20 0.25
C LYS A 17 -33.48 3.08 1.45
N ALA A 18 -32.58 2.09 1.56
CA ALA A 18 -31.46 2.21 2.52
C ALA A 18 -30.12 1.75 1.94
N THR A 19 -29.57 2.58 1.04
CA THR A 19 -28.19 2.43 0.58
C THR A 19 -27.26 2.66 1.77
N VAL A 20 -26.57 1.64 2.27
CA VAL A 20 -25.30 1.91 2.95
C VAL A 20 -24.38 2.43 1.85
N PRO A 21 -23.99 3.71 1.85
CA PRO A 21 -23.14 4.22 0.79
C PRO A 21 -21.86 3.40 0.77
N LEU A 22 -21.41 2.97 -0.41
CA LEU A 22 -20.19 2.18 -0.56
C LEU A 22 -19.00 2.86 0.16
N LEU A 23 -19.03 4.19 0.20
CA LEU A 23 -18.09 5.06 0.90
C LEU A 23 -17.99 4.83 2.43
N VAL A 24 -19.03 4.27 3.07
CA VAL A 24 -19.07 4.05 4.53
C VAL A 24 -18.52 2.66 4.91
N ILE A 25 -18.32 1.76 3.93
CA ILE A 25 -17.78 0.42 4.16
C ILE A 25 -16.26 0.51 4.14
N GLN A 26 -15.63 0.28 5.30
CA GLN A 26 -14.18 0.43 5.47
C GLN A 26 -13.48 -0.90 5.75
N HIS A 27 -14.20 -1.87 6.35
CA HIS A 27 -13.61 -3.11 6.84
C HIS A 27 -14.41 -4.32 6.38
N THR A 28 -14.15 -4.73 5.14
CA THR A 28 -14.71 -5.94 4.52
C THR A 28 -13.73 -6.49 3.50
N ALA A 29 -13.75 -7.80 3.31
CA ALA A 29 -12.89 -8.45 2.34
C ALA A 29 -13.49 -8.47 0.93
N LYS A 30 -14.83 -8.53 0.81
CA LYS A 30 -15.55 -8.46 -0.46
C LYS A 30 -16.88 -7.73 -0.28
N VAL A 31 -17.14 -6.75 -1.15
CA VAL A 31 -18.45 -6.09 -1.23
C VAL A 31 -19.24 -6.64 -2.41
N ARG A 32 -20.50 -6.99 -2.15
CA ARG A 32 -21.48 -7.28 -3.20
C ARG A 32 -22.31 -6.03 -3.44
N TYR A 33 -22.02 -5.34 -4.56
CA TYR A 33 -22.87 -4.26 -5.05
C TYR A 33 -23.85 -4.83 -6.08
N ALA A 34 -25.12 -4.93 -5.70
CA ALA A 34 -26.17 -5.50 -6.53
C ALA A 34 -27.27 -4.47 -6.76
N LYS A 35 -27.59 -4.19 -8.03
CA LYS A 35 -28.86 -3.50 -8.37
C LYS A 35 -29.98 -4.55 -8.34
N GLY A 36 -30.44 -4.94 -7.14
CA GLY A 36 -31.47 -5.97 -6.92
C GLY A 36 -30.93 -7.31 -6.37
N PRO A 37 -31.76 -8.36 -6.24
CA PRO A 37 -31.39 -9.63 -5.58
C PRO A 37 -30.49 -10.57 -6.39
N TRP A 38 -29.91 -10.10 -7.49
CA TRP A 38 -29.32 -10.93 -8.54
C TRP A 38 -27.83 -11.26 -8.36
N THR A 39 -27.20 -10.80 -7.27
CA THR A 39 -25.77 -11.02 -7.02
C THR A 39 -25.57 -11.84 -5.73
N PRO A 40 -25.93 -13.14 -5.74
CA PRO A 40 -25.70 -14.00 -4.58
C PRO A 40 -24.20 -14.23 -4.35
N GLU A 41 -23.86 -14.61 -3.12
CA GLU A 41 -22.49 -14.94 -2.71
C GLU A 41 -21.80 -15.92 -3.64
N SER A 42 -22.53 -16.94 -4.08
CA SER A 42 -22.04 -18.00 -4.95
C SER A 42 -21.44 -17.47 -6.26
N MET A 43 -21.94 -16.36 -6.81
CA MET A 43 -21.30 -15.75 -7.98
C MET A 43 -19.87 -15.29 -7.65
N GLY A 44 -19.68 -14.71 -6.46
CA GLY A 44 -18.41 -14.33 -5.87
C GLY A 44 -17.45 -15.49 -5.64
N ASP A 45 -17.98 -16.67 -5.34
CA ASP A 45 -17.19 -17.84 -4.97
C ASP A 45 -16.76 -18.69 -6.16
N TYR A 46 -17.46 -18.58 -7.30
CA TYR A 46 -17.22 -19.45 -8.44
C TYR A 46 -16.77 -18.71 -9.71
N ALA A 47 -17.50 -17.69 -10.17
CA ALA A 47 -17.39 -17.28 -11.58
C ALA A 47 -17.43 -15.77 -11.85
N SER A 48 -17.69 -14.93 -10.86
CA SER A 48 -17.71 -13.46 -11.04
C SER A 48 -16.34 -12.85 -11.32
N GLY A 49 -15.26 -13.60 -11.09
CA GLY A 49 -13.87 -13.16 -11.24
C GLY A 49 -13.24 -12.55 -9.97
N THR A 50 -14.02 -12.28 -8.93
CA THR A 50 -13.46 -11.87 -7.63
C THR A 50 -12.81 -13.06 -6.91
N ASN A 51 -11.68 -12.86 -6.23
CA ASN A 51 -11.04 -13.93 -5.47
C ASN A 51 -11.86 -14.24 -4.20
N HIS A 52 -12.06 -15.52 -3.86
CA HIS A 52 -12.82 -15.95 -2.67
C HIS A 52 -11.93 -16.35 -1.47
N VAL A 53 -10.61 -16.29 -1.62
CA VAL A 53 -9.66 -16.47 -0.51
C VAL A 53 -9.56 -15.14 0.22
N LEU A 54 -10.34 -15.02 1.28
CA LEU A 54 -10.57 -13.79 2.02
C LEU A 54 -10.17 -13.92 3.51
N PRO A 55 -9.73 -12.83 4.17
CA PRO A 55 -9.33 -12.83 5.57
C PRO A 55 -10.51 -13.02 6.54
N THR A 56 -10.50 -14.12 7.29
CA THR A 56 -11.52 -14.50 8.29
C THR A 56 -11.22 -13.92 9.69
N TYR A 57 -12.07 -14.21 10.68
CA TYR A 57 -11.86 -13.84 12.10
C TYR A 57 -11.61 -12.35 12.37
N GLY A 58 -12.11 -11.47 11.50
CA GLY A 58 -11.93 -10.03 11.63
C GLY A 58 -10.67 -9.46 10.99
N TYR A 59 -9.86 -10.26 10.31
CA TYR A 59 -8.63 -9.78 9.67
C TYR A 59 -8.87 -8.85 8.49
N SER A 60 -10.11 -8.72 7.99
CA SER A 60 -10.51 -7.73 6.97
C SER A 60 -10.31 -6.26 7.39
N ARG A 61 -9.95 -5.99 8.66
CA ARG A 61 -9.52 -4.66 9.11
C ARG A 61 -8.12 -4.26 8.62
N MET A 62 -7.25 -5.24 8.35
CA MET A 62 -5.82 -5.04 8.13
C MET A 62 -5.29 -5.81 6.91
N TYR A 63 -6.02 -6.82 6.45
CA TYR A 63 -5.65 -7.67 5.32
C TYR A 63 -6.68 -7.58 4.21
N SER A 64 -6.20 -7.72 2.97
CA SER A 64 -7.04 -7.86 1.78
C SER A 64 -7.26 -9.34 1.45
N GLY A 65 -8.23 -9.64 0.60
CA GLY A 65 -8.29 -10.93 -0.10
C GLY A 65 -7.10 -11.12 -1.04
N VAL A 66 -6.88 -12.37 -1.48
CA VAL A 66 -5.80 -12.68 -2.42
C VAL A 66 -5.98 -11.92 -3.73
N SER A 67 -4.91 -11.31 -4.22
CA SER A 67 -4.83 -10.57 -5.48
C SER A 67 -3.56 -10.97 -6.25
N LEU A 68 -3.35 -10.41 -7.45
CA LEU A 68 -2.10 -10.60 -8.18
C LEU A 68 -0.90 -10.11 -7.36
N ASP A 69 -1.04 -8.99 -6.66
CA ASP A 69 0.00 -8.41 -5.81
C ASP A 69 0.41 -9.32 -4.65
N SER A 70 -0.45 -10.27 -4.25
CA SER A 70 -0.10 -11.30 -3.25
C SER A 70 1.02 -12.22 -3.71
N PHE A 71 1.27 -12.29 -5.03
CA PHE A 71 2.32 -13.11 -5.64
C PHE A 71 3.48 -12.27 -6.21
N LEU A 72 3.41 -10.95 -6.08
CA LEU A 72 4.44 -10.03 -6.56
C LEU A 72 5.28 -9.51 -5.39
N LYS A 73 6.50 -9.08 -5.71
CA LYS A 73 7.35 -8.29 -4.82
C LYS A 73 7.63 -6.96 -5.50
N PHE A 74 7.34 -5.87 -4.81
CA PHE A 74 7.66 -4.53 -5.30
C PHE A 74 9.06 -4.14 -4.83
N ILE A 75 10.00 -4.06 -5.78
CA ILE A 75 11.40 -3.70 -5.50
C ILE A 75 11.59 -2.22 -5.85
N THR A 76 11.96 -1.41 -4.86
CA THR A 76 12.30 0.00 -5.07
C THR A 76 13.73 0.13 -5.59
N VAL A 77 13.92 0.84 -6.70
CA VAL A 77 15.22 1.10 -7.30
C VAL A 77 15.48 2.60 -7.31
N GLN A 78 16.69 3.00 -6.92
CA GLN A 78 17.12 4.40 -6.91
C GLN A 78 18.44 4.55 -7.65
N SER A 79 18.60 5.66 -8.37
CA SER A 79 19.82 6.05 -9.05
C SER A 79 19.96 7.57 -8.95
N LEU A 80 21.16 8.04 -8.63
CA LEU A 80 21.46 9.47 -8.53
C LEU A 80 22.56 9.81 -9.52
N THR A 81 22.43 10.95 -10.19
CA THR A 81 23.53 11.62 -10.87
C THR A 81 24.43 12.30 -9.85
N GLU A 82 25.62 12.74 -10.27
CA GLU A 82 26.50 13.56 -9.40
C GLU A 82 25.80 14.82 -8.91
N GLU A 83 25.05 15.51 -9.78
CA GLU A 83 24.26 16.69 -9.41
C GLU A 83 23.17 16.34 -8.39
N GLY A 84 22.47 15.21 -8.59
CA GLY A 84 21.49 14.72 -7.61
C GLY A 84 22.11 14.46 -6.24
N LEU A 85 23.33 13.90 -6.21
CA LEU A 85 24.07 13.68 -4.97
C LEU A 85 24.53 15.00 -4.33
N ARG A 86 24.95 16.00 -5.11
CA ARG A 86 25.29 17.34 -4.60
C ARG A 86 24.10 18.04 -3.95
N MET A 87 22.91 17.91 -4.55
CA MET A 87 21.69 18.51 -4.01
C MET A 87 21.19 17.78 -2.75
N LEU A 88 21.10 16.44 -2.76
CA LEU A 88 20.53 15.67 -1.66
C LEU A 88 21.53 15.34 -0.54
N GLY A 89 22.80 15.19 -0.89
CA GLY A 89 23.86 14.72 -0.01
C GLY A 89 24.01 15.53 1.29
N PRO A 90 24.03 16.88 1.25
CA PRO A 90 24.12 17.70 2.46
C PRO A 90 22.97 17.45 3.45
N HIS A 91 21.76 17.20 2.96
CA HIS A 91 20.62 16.88 3.81
C HIS A 91 20.76 15.50 4.46
N VAL A 92 21.19 14.49 3.69
CA VAL A 92 21.44 13.14 4.21
C VAL A 92 22.54 13.14 5.26
N VAL A 93 23.63 13.88 5.03
CA VAL A 93 24.70 14.08 6.00
C VAL A 93 24.14 14.68 7.29
N LYS A 94 23.29 15.71 7.19
CA LYS A 94 22.75 16.35 8.39
C LYS A 94 21.83 15.44 9.19
N MET A 95 21.01 14.64 8.53
CA MET A 95 20.17 13.63 9.19
C MET A 95 21.03 12.56 9.87
N ALA A 96 22.06 12.04 9.18
CA ALA A 96 22.96 11.04 9.72
C ALA A 96 23.76 11.54 10.94
N GLU A 97 24.10 12.84 11.01
CA GLU A 97 24.70 13.44 12.20
C GLU A 97 23.77 13.40 13.41
N VAL A 98 22.50 13.76 13.22
CA VAL A 98 21.49 13.78 14.29
C VAL A 98 21.21 12.36 14.80
N GLU A 99 21.22 11.37 13.90
CA GLU A 99 21.02 9.96 14.24
C GLU A 99 22.28 9.28 14.80
N GLY A 100 23.45 9.96 14.79
CA GLY A 100 24.72 9.38 15.24
C GLY A 100 25.28 8.29 14.32
N LEU A 101 24.84 8.23 13.06
CA LEU A 101 25.21 7.20 12.08
C LEU A 101 26.42 7.62 11.23
N GLU A 102 27.59 7.63 11.85
CA GLU A 102 28.83 8.13 11.22
C GLU A 102 29.19 7.40 9.91
N ALA A 103 28.94 6.09 9.81
CA ALA A 103 29.20 5.34 8.58
C ALA A 103 28.30 5.78 7.41
N HIS A 104 27.04 6.10 7.68
CA HIS A 104 26.09 6.58 6.66
C HIS A 104 26.49 7.97 6.17
N LYS A 105 26.86 8.87 7.10
CA LYS A 105 27.43 10.18 6.79
C LYS A 105 28.66 10.04 5.89
N ARG A 106 29.64 9.23 6.30
CA ARG A 106 30.90 9.04 5.55
C ARG A 106 30.69 8.53 4.14
N ALA A 107 29.73 7.63 3.94
CA ALA A 107 29.41 7.12 2.61
C ALA A 107 29.03 8.25 1.63
N VAL A 108 28.36 9.30 2.11
CA VAL A 108 27.98 10.47 1.31
C VAL A 108 29.15 11.45 1.20
N THR A 109 29.77 11.84 2.32
CA THR A 109 30.80 12.89 2.32
C THR A 109 32.02 12.51 1.48
N LEU A 110 32.44 11.24 1.49
CA LEU A 110 33.58 10.79 0.68
C LEU A 110 33.32 10.95 -0.83
N ARG A 111 32.08 10.72 -1.28
CA ARG A 111 31.70 10.90 -2.69
C ARG A 111 31.59 12.37 -3.06
N LEU A 112 31.05 13.21 -2.17
CA LEU A 112 31.01 14.66 -2.39
C LEU A 112 32.42 15.24 -2.49
N GLN A 113 33.35 14.81 -1.63
CA GLN A 113 34.75 15.21 -1.68
C GLN A 113 35.44 14.79 -2.99
N ASP A 114 35.22 13.56 -3.45
CA ASP A 114 35.72 13.09 -4.74
C ASP A 114 35.19 13.93 -5.91
N ILE A 115 33.91 14.26 -5.87
CA ILE A 115 33.24 15.11 -6.87
C ILE A 115 33.81 16.55 -6.85
N GLU A 116 34.10 17.11 -5.68
CA GLU A 116 34.73 18.43 -5.53
C GLU A 116 36.18 18.43 -6.04
N ALA A 117 36.96 17.39 -5.74
CA ALA A 117 38.35 17.25 -6.16
C ALA A 117 38.52 17.13 -7.69
N ARG A 118 37.47 16.68 -8.40
CA ARG A 118 37.46 16.54 -9.87
C ARG A 118 37.08 17.82 -10.62
N LEU A 119 36.66 18.88 -9.93
CA LEU A 119 36.33 20.15 -10.59
C LEU A 119 37.62 20.85 -11.05
N PRO A 120 37.72 21.26 -12.33
CA PRO A 120 38.84 22.09 -12.77
C PRO A 120 38.79 23.44 -12.05
N VAL A 121 39.95 23.88 -11.56
CA VAL A 121 40.17 25.18 -10.90
C VAL A 121 39.87 26.34 -11.85
#